data_AF-A0A7V8YIT7-F1
#
_entry.id   AF-A0A7V8YIT7-F1
#
_cell.length_a   1.000
_cell.length_b   1.000
_cell.length_c   1.000
_cell.angle_alpha   90.00
_cell.angle_beta   90.00
_cell.angle_gamma   90.00
#
_symmetry.space_group_name_H-M   'P 1'
#
loop_
_entity.id
_entity.type
_entity.pdbx_description
1 polymer ?
#
loop_
_entity_poly.entity_id
_entity_poly.type
_entity_poly.pdbx_seq_one_letter_code
_entity_poly.pdbx_strand_id
1 'polypeptide(L)' 'VKVLGDGDLGKVKLTVSAHRFSGSAKEKIAAAGGAAAEL' A
#
# COMPACT_ATOMS: atom_id res chain seq x y z
N VAL A 1 -1.08 -9.41 9.72
CA VAL A 1 -1.95 -9.00 8.59
C VAL A 1 -1.10 -8.86 7.32
N LYS A 2 -1.63 -9.19 6.14
CA LYS A 2 -0.91 -9.06 4.86
C LYS A 2 -1.69 -8.13 3.92
N VAL A 3 -1.05 -7.07 3.44
CA VAL A 3 -1.65 -6.12 2.50
C VAL A 3 -1.44 -6.64 1.07
N LEU A 4 -2.54 -6.79 0.35
CA LEU A 4 -2.57 -7.21 -1.04
C LEU A 4 -2.99 -6.00 -1.90
N GLY A 5 -2.37 -5.85 -3.06
CA GLY A 5 -2.61 -4.73 -3.96
C GLY A 5 -3.68 -5.05 -5.00
N ASP A 6 -4.84 -5.52 -4.56
CA ASP A 6 -5.97 -5.80 -5.45
C ASP A 6 -6.88 -4.55 -5.51
N GLY A 7 -7.26 -4.12 -6.70
CA GLY A 7 -7.95 -2.83 -6.92
C GLY A 7 -7.03 -1.62 -7.12
N ASP A 8 -7.60 -0.51 -7.60
CA ASP A 8 -6.87 0.74 -7.88
C ASP A 8 -6.89 1.67 -6.66
N LEU A 9 -5.73 2.17 -6.22
CA LEU A 9 -5.65 3.07 -5.07
C LEU A 9 -5.97 4.55 -5.43
N GLY A 10 -6.29 4.84 -6.69
CA GLY A 10 -6.60 6.17 -7.17
C GLY A 10 -5.48 7.18 -6.84
N LYS A 11 -5.84 8.47 -6.80
CA LYS A 11 -4.94 9.57 -6.41
C LYS A 11 -5.01 9.90 -4.91
N VAL A 12 -5.51 8.98 -4.10
CA VAL A 12 -5.73 9.26 -2.68
C VAL A 12 -4.48 8.85 -1.90
N LYS A 13 -3.93 9.81 -1.16
CA LYS A 13 -2.76 9.59 -0.31
C LYS A 13 -3.19 8.86 0.96
N LEU A 14 -2.82 7.59 1.11
CA LEU A 14 -3.06 6.81 2.33
C LEU A 14 -1.75 6.37 2.99
N THR A 15 -1.76 6.31 4.32
CA THR A 15 -0.71 5.68 5.12
C THR A 15 -1.25 4.37 5.67
N VAL A 16 -0.66 3.25 5.27
CA VAL A 16 -1.10 1.91 5.65
C VAL A 16 -0.06 1.29 6.57
N SER A 17 -0.47 0.86 7.77
CA SER A 17 0.42 0.18 8.72
C SER A 17 0.12 -1.31 8.78
N ALA A 18 1.07 -2.18 8.43
CA ALA A 18 0.88 -3.62 8.39
C ALA A 18 2.20 -4.40 8.48
N HIS A 19 2.15 -5.64 8.98
CA HIS A 19 3.36 -6.44 9.18
C HIS A 19 3.98 -6.96 7.87
N ARG A 20 3.19 -7.09 6.80
CA ARG A 20 3.63 -7.56 5.49
C ARG A 20 2.84 -6.89 4.37
N PHE A 21 3.55 -6.50 3.31
CA PHE A 21 2.97 -5.97 2.07
C PHE A 21 3.38 -6.87 0.89
N SER A 22 2.46 -7.10 -0.04
CA SER A 22 2.77 -7.73 -1.32
C SER A 22 3.50 -6.74 -2.25
N GLY A 23 4.28 -7.24 -3.21
CA GLY A 23 5.01 -6.39 -4.17
C GLY A 23 4.08 -5.40 -4.88
N SER A 24 2.98 -5.90 -5.43
CA SER A 24 1.96 -5.08 -6.09
C SER A 24 1.28 -4.06 -5.16
N ALA A 25 1.23 -4.32 -3.84
CA ALA A 25 0.69 -3.37 -2.88
C ALA A 25 1.66 -2.19 -2.67
N LYS A 26 2.95 -2.46 -2.50
CA LYS A 26 3.96 -1.39 -2.31
C LYS A 26 4.04 -0.48 -3.54
N GLU A 27 4.01 -1.05 -4.74
CA GLU A 27 4.02 -0.29 -5.99
C GLU A 27 2.79 0.61 -6.10
N LYS A 28 1.59 0.09 -5.84
CA LYS A 28 0.36 0.89 -5.90
C LYS A 28 0.33 1.98 -4.84
N ILE A 29 0.77 1.69 -3.61
CA ILE A 29 0.82 2.67 -2.53
C ILE A 29 1.79 3.81 -2.90
N ALA A 30 2.95 3.48 -3.46
CA ALA A 30 3.92 4.47 -3.94
C ALA A 30 3.37 5.29 -5.12
N ALA A 31 2.68 4.65 -6.07
CA ALA A 31 2.06 5.32 -7.21
C ALA A 31 0.94 6.29 -6.81
N ALA A 32 0.18 5.96 -5.75
CA ALA A 32 -0.82 6.84 -5.15
C ALA A 32 -0.20 7.95 -4.27
N GLY A 33 1.14 7.98 -4.11
CA GLY A 33 1.86 8.90 -3.24
C GLY A 33 1.72 8.60 -1.75
N GLY A 34 1.22 7.42 -1.40
CA GLY A 34 1.02 6.95 -0.03
C GLY A 34 2.29 6.39 0.62
N ALA A 35 2.15 5.94 1.86
CA ALA A 35 3.24 5.36 2.65
C ALA A 35 2.83 4.01 3.27
N ALA A 36 3.72 3.02 3.21
CA ALA A 36 3.55 1.72 3.84
C ALA A 36 4.46 1.64 5.09
N ALA A 37 3.87 1.66 6.28
CA ALA A 37 4.57 1.48 7.54
C ALA A 37 4.56 0.00 7.95
N GLU A 38 5.73 -0.60 8.10
CA GLU A 38 5.85 -1.99 8.55
C GLU A 38 5.90 -2.00 10.10
N LEU A 39 4.99 -2.78 10.72
CA LEU A 39 4.91 -3.00 12.17
C LEU A 39 5.41 -4.39 12.53
#